data_AF-A0A9Q9W5X2-F1
#
_entry.id   AF-A0A9Q9W5X2-F1
#
_cell.length_a   1.000
_cell.length_b   1.000
_cell.length_c   1.000
_cell.angle_alpha   90.00
_cell.angle_beta   90.00
_cell.angle_gamma   90.00
#
_symmetry.space_group_name_H-M   'P 1'
#
loop_
_entity.id
_entity.type
_entity.pdbx_description
1 polymer ?
#
loop_
_entity_poly.entity_id
_entity_poly.type
_entity_poly.pdbx_seq_one_letter_code
_entity_poly.pdbx_strand_id
1 'polypeptide(L)'
;MLADGGYPCLRYPLPLITPYKRPVQGVGAHHFNVHHSRARSIIERAFGMMKTRFRAIFLQVLEVHHTFVPHVITACAILHNICLGVGDIMAPEEMAEEEEDEGGHALETVSGAPWRDQLSAEVSALEEVPADHDYLLQARQ
;
A
#
# COMPACT_ATOMS: atom_id res chain seq x y z
N MET A 1 6.94 -5.94 2.07
CA MET A 1 5.85 -5.08 1.55
C MET A 1 4.52 -5.60 2.07
N LEU A 2 3.52 -4.70 2.22
CA LEU A 2 2.16 -5.09 2.56
C LEU A 2 1.41 -5.42 1.27
N ALA A 3 1.08 -6.70 1.08
CA ALA A 3 0.32 -7.17 -0.06
C ALA A 3 -1.11 -7.50 0.34
N ASP A 4 -2.01 -7.61 -0.65
CA ASP A 4 -3.41 -7.92 -0.40
C ASP A 4 -3.62 -9.43 -0.12
N GLY A 5 -4.88 -9.88 -0.06
CA GLY A 5 -5.21 -11.27 0.18
C GLY A 5 -4.98 -12.22 -1.02
N GLY A 6 -4.75 -11.68 -2.21
CA GLY A 6 -4.48 -12.42 -3.45
C GLY A 6 -3.05 -12.97 -3.50
N TYR A 7 -2.09 -12.27 -2.89
CA TYR A 7 -0.70 -12.74 -2.84
C TYR A 7 -0.45 -13.79 -1.75
N PRO A 8 0.52 -14.70 -1.97
CA PRO A 8 1.06 -15.54 -0.90
C PRO A 8 1.81 -14.68 0.14
N CYS A 9 1.71 -15.07 1.41
CA CYS A 9 2.56 -14.49 2.45
C CYS A 9 3.95 -15.10 2.37
N LEU A 10 4.95 -14.29 1.98
CA LEU A 10 6.29 -14.76 1.66
C LEU A 10 7.35 -14.00 2.46
N ARG A 11 8.46 -14.69 2.77
CA ARG A 11 9.71 -14.12 3.27
C ARG A 11 10.80 -14.09 2.18
N TYR A 12 10.72 -14.99 1.21
CA TYR A 12 11.61 -15.08 0.04
C TYR A 12 10.78 -15.62 -1.14
N PRO A 13 11.05 -15.20 -2.39
CA PRO A 13 12.09 -14.26 -2.86
C PRO A 13 11.83 -12.79 -2.54
N LEU A 14 10.56 -12.41 -2.47
CA LEU A 14 10.12 -11.05 -2.19
C LEU A 14 9.31 -11.09 -0.88
N PRO A 15 9.75 -10.39 0.19
CA PRO A 15 9.00 -10.39 1.44
C PRO A 15 7.64 -9.70 1.29
N LEU A 16 6.56 -10.48 1.35
CA LEU A 16 5.17 -10.04 1.25
C LEU A 16 4.40 -10.45 2.52
N ILE A 17 3.86 -9.46 3.23
CA ILE A 17 2.98 -9.67 4.38
C ILE A 17 1.55 -9.40 3.94
N THR A 18 0.73 -10.44 4.00
CA THR A 18 -0.69 -10.42 3.57
C THR A 18 -1.62 -10.61 4.76
N PRO A 19 -2.87 -10.12 4.71
CA PRO A 19 -3.79 -10.26 5.81
C PRO A 19 -4.12 -11.75 6.07
N TYR A 20 -4.58 -12.05 7.28
CA TYR A 20 -5.15 -13.37 7.56
C TYR A 20 -6.39 -13.60 6.71
N LYS A 21 -6.45 -14.72 6.00
CA LYS A 21 -7.61 -15.11 5.18
C LYS A 21 -8.83 -15.33 6.07
N ARG A 22 -10.02 -14.99 5.56
CA ARG A 22 -11.29 -15.23 6.26
C ARG A 22 -11.66 -16.72 6.20
N PRO A 23 -12.28 -17.28 7.26
CA PRO A 23 -12.63 -16.63 8.53
C PRO A 23 -11.40 -16.42 9.44
N VAL A 24 -11.28 -15.21 10.00
CA VAL A 24 -10.15 -14.85 10.88
C VAL A 24 -10.35 -15.48 12.26
N GLN A 25 -9.33 -16.18 12.76
CA GLN A 25 -9.38 -16.83 14.06
C GLN A 25 -8.52 -16.06 15.07
N GLY A 26 -9.11 -15.67 16.20
CA GLY A 26 -8.42 -14.99 17.29
C GLY A 26 -8.41 -13.47 17.18
N VAL A 27 -8.43 -12.82 18.35
CA VAL A 27 -8.47 -11.34 18.48
C VAL A 27 -7.24 -10.69 17.86
N GLY A 28 -6.06 -11.30 18.04
CA GLY A 28 -4.82 -10.73 17.51
C GLY A 28 -4.74 -10.71 15.99
N ALA A 29 -5.23 -11.77 15.33
CA ALA A 29 -5.32 -11.80 13.86
C ALA A 29 -6.36 -10.79 13.33
N HIS A 30 -7.44 -10.56 14.08
CA HIS A 30 -8.43 -9.54 13.74
C HIS A 30 -7.83 -8.12 13.83
N HIS A 31 -7.17 -7.79 14.96
CA HIS A 31 -6.48 -6.52 15.15
C HIS A 31 -5.42 -6.30 14.08
N PHE A 32 -4.61 -7.32 13.80
CA PHE A 32 -3.62 -7.28 12.73
C PHE A 32 -4.27 -6.92 11.38
N ASN A 33 -5.37 -7.58 10.99
CA ASN A 33 -6.05 -7.26 9.73
C ASN A 33 -6.58 -5.82 9.71
N VAL A 34 -7.09 -5.29 10.82
CA VAL A 34 -7.53 -3.89 10.92
C VAL A 34 -6.37 -2.93 10.68
N HIS A 35 -5.23 -3.14 11.34
CA HIS A 35 -4.04 -2.31 11.15
C HIS A 35 -3.45 -2.46 9.74
N HIS A 36 -3.41 -3.69 9.21
CA HIS A 36 -2.96 -3.99 7.86
C HIS A 36 -3.81 -3.27 6.81
N SER A 37 -5.14 -3.37 6.89
CA SER A 37 -6.07 -2.66 6.02
C SER A 37 -5.92 -1.15 6.13
N ARG A 38 -5.78 -0.61 7.34
CA ARG A 38 -5.58 0.84 7.55
C ARG A 38 -4.29 1.35 6.92
N ALA A 39 -3.18 0.64 7.11
CA ALA A 39 -1.90 0.97 6.50
C ALA A 39 -1.98 0.93 4.95
N ARG A 40 -2.70 -0.05 4.39
CA ARG A 40 -2.97 -0.11 2.95
C ARG A 40 -3.81 1.07 2.47
N SER A 41 -4.92 1.38 3.13
CA SER A 41 -5.79 2.49 2.74
C SER A 41 -5.07 3.84 2.73
N ILE A 42 -4.13 4.05 3.66
CA ILE A 42 -3.25 5.23 3.67
C ILE A 42 -2.43 5.32 2.37
N ILE A 43 -1.75 4.23 2.01
CA ILE A 43 -0.89 4.17 0.83
C ILE A 43 -1.72 4.30 -0.45
N GLU A 44 -2.84 3.59 -0.54
CA GLU A 44 -3.76 3.62 -1.68
C GLU A 44 -4.30 5.04 -1.91
N ARG A 45 -4.67 5.77 -0.84
CA ARG A 45 -5.10 7.18 -0.95
C ARG A 45 -3.99 8.10 -1.45
N ALA A 46 -2.76 7.95 -0.95
CA ALA A 46 -1.63 8.75 -1.38
C ALA A 46 -1.32 8.54 -2.88
N PHE A 47 -1.26 7.28 -3.32
CA PHE A 47 -1.08 6.96 -4.73
C PHE A 47 -2.28 7.39 -5.59
N GLY A 48 -3.50 7.28 -5.08
CA GLY A 48 -4.71 7.78 -5.74
C GLY A 48 -4.61 9.27 -6.05
N MET A 49 -4.29 10.10 -5.05
CA MET A 49 -4.10 11.55 -5.26
C MET A 49 -3.00 11.85 -6.28
N MET A 50 -1.90 11.10 -6.29
CA MET A 50 -0.83 11.27 -7.28
C MET A 50 -1.29 10.87 -8.69
N LYS A 51 -1.99 9.74 -8.84
CA LYS A 51 -2.57 9.29 -10.11
C LYS A 51 -3.57 10.31 -10.66
N THR A 52 -4.45 10.85 -9.81
CA THR A 52 -5.41 11.91 -10.15
C THR A 52 -4.73 13.24 -10.49
N ARG A 53 -3.59 13.57 -9.88
CA ARG A 53 -2.81 14.76 -10.26
C ARG A 53 -2.18 14.62 -11.65
N PHE A 54 -1.64 13.44 -11.96
CA PHE A 54 -0.92 13.16 -13.20
C PHE A 54 -1.67 12.18 -14.11
N ARG A 55 -2.97 12.44 -14.35
CA ARG A 55 -3.86 11.50 -15.09
C ARG A 55 -3.33 11.12 -16.46
N ALA A 56 -2.76 12.06 -17.19
CA ALA A 56 -2.18 11.78 -18.51
C ALA A 56 -0.99 10.80 -18.48
N ILE A 57 -0.34 10.66 -17.33
CA ILE A 57 0.80 9.74 -17.14
C ILE A 57 0.33 8.38 -16.62
N PHE A 58 -0.64 8.37 -15.68
CA PHE A 58 -1.06 7.14 -14.98
C PHE A 58 -2.33 6.48 -15.52
N LEU A 59 -3.24 7.24 -16.13
CA LEU A 59 -4.55 6.78 -16.61
C LEU A 59 -4.62 6.75 -18.15
N GLN A 60 -3.52 7.05 -18.83
CA GLN A 60 -3.38 6.96 -20.28
C GLN A 60 -2.10 6.18 -20.63
N VAL A 61 -2.01 5.74 -21.89
CA VAL A 61 -0.83 5.02 -22.38
C VAL A 61 0.37 5.97 -22.36
N LEU A 62 1.38 5.62 -21.57
CA LEU A 62 2.65 6.34 -21.53
C LEU A 62 3.59 5.81 -22.63
N GLU A 63 3.75 6.58 -23.70
CA GLU A 63 4.63 6.24 -24.83
C GLU A 63 6.11 6.55 -24.54
N VAL A 64 6.71 5.84 -23.58
CA VAL A 64 8.14 5.93 -23.28
C VAL A 64 8.77 4.55 -23.22
N HIS A 65 10.09 4.48 -23.43
CA HIS A 65 10.83 3.24 -23.26
C HIS A 65 10.72 2.75 -21.81
N HIS A 66 10.53 1.43 -21.58
CA HIS A 66 10.28 0.87 -20.26
C HIS A 66 11.35 1.20 -19.19
N THR A 67 12.60 1.46 -19.62
CA THR A 67 13.70 1.86 -18.72
C THR A 67 13.55 3.30 -18.24
N PHE A 68 12.76 4.12 -18.93
CA PHE A 68 12.50 5.51 -18.57
C PHE A 68 11.30 5.68 -17.65
N VAL A 69 10.39 4.68 -17.61
CA VAL A 69 9.20 4.70 -16.75
C VAL A 69 9.55 4.99 -15.28
N PRO A 70 10.55 4.34 -14.64
CA PRO A 70 10.89 4.64 -13.25
C PRO A 70 11.29 6.10 -13.02
N HIS A 71 11.94 6.75 -13.99
CA HIS A 71 12.32 8.16 -13.91
C HIS A 71 11.08 9.07 -13.95
N VAL A 72 10.12 8.76 -14.83
CA VAL A 72 8.85 9.49 -14.91
C VAL A 72 8.07 9.36 -13.61
N ILE A 73 7.90 8.14 -13.09
CA ILE A 73 7.20 7.90 -11.82
C ILE A 73 7.89 8.62 -10.65
N THR A 74 9.22 8.60 -10.61
CA THR A 74 10.00 9.31 -9.58
C THR A 74 9.79 10.82 -9.65
N ALA A 75 9.80 11.40 -10.86
CA ALA A 75 9.52 12.82 -11.05
C ALA A 75 8.10 13.20 -10.60
N CYS A 76 7.10 12.38 -10.92
CA CYS A 76 5.72 12.56 -10.44
C CYS A 76 5.66 12.55 -8.90
N ALA A 77 6.33 11.61 -8.24
CA ALA A 77 6.35 11.53 -6.78
C ALA A 77 7.02 12.76 -6.13
N ILE A 78 8.14 13.23 -6.68
CA ILE A 78 8.83 14.44 -6.19
C ILE A 78 7.91 15.67 -6.34
N LEU A 79 7.34 15.87 -7.53
CA LEU A 79 6.45 17.01 -7.79
C LEU A 79 5.18 16.93 -6.94
N HIS A 80 4.60 15.75 -6.77
CA HIS A 80 3.45 15.52 -5.88
C HIS A 80 3.76 15.96 -4.45
N ASN A 81 4.91 15.56 -3.92
CA ASN A 81 5.31 15.91 -2.55
C ASN A 81 5.56 17.41 -2.40
N ILE A 82 6.10 18.09 -3.42
CA ILE A 82 6.24 19.55 -3.43
C ILE A 82 4.86 20.23 -3.38
N CYS A 83 3.90 19.77 -4.19
CA CYS A 83 2.53 20.29 -4.17
C CYS A 83 1.86 20.11 -2.80
N LEU A 84 2.00 18.91 -2.20
CA LEU A 84 1.51 18.66 -0.84
C LEU A 84 2.12 19.62 0.18
N GLY A 85 3.43 19.87 0.09
CA GLY A 85 4.15 20.77 0.98
C GLY A 85 3.71 22.24 0.93
N VAL A 86 3.02 22.66 -0.14
CA VAL A 86 2.45 24.02 -0.28
C VAL A 86 0.93 24.05 -0.10
N GLY A 87 0.32 22.94 0.34
CA GLY A 87 -1.12 22.83 0.57
C GLY A 87 -1.96 22.66 -0.71
N ASP A 88 -1.34 22.36 -1.85
CA ASP A 88 -2.04 21.99 -3.08
C ASP A 88 -2.44 20.50 -3.01
N ILE A 89 -3.65 20.25 -2.50
CA ILE A 89 -4.18 18.91 -2.25
C ILE A 89 -5.23 18.56 -3.31
N MET A 90 -5.09 17.38 -3.92
CA MET A 90 -6.12 16.84 -4.80
C MET A 90 -7.24 16.21 -3.98
N ALA A 91 -8.49 16.40 -4.39
CA ALA A 91 -9.60 15.63 -3.81
C ALA A 91 -9.36 14.13 -4.04
N PRO A 92 -9.66 13.25 -3.05
CA PRO A 92 -9.60 11.82 -3.25
C PRO A 92 -10.60 11.44 -4.35
N GLU A 93 -10.14 10.80 -5.42
CA GLU A 93 -11.00 10.15 -6.41
C GLU A 93 -11.38 8.77 -5.86
N GLU A 94 -12.65 8.35 -6.04
CA GLU A 94 -13.07 6.98 -5.71
C GLU A 94 -12.31 6.02 -6.62
N MET A 95 -11.24 5.40 -6.11
CA MET A 95 -10.44 4.48 -6.90
C MET A 95 -11.26 3.21 -7.18
N ALA A 96 -11.48 2.92 -8.47
CA ALA A 96 -11.95 1.62 -8.90
C ALA A 96 -10.88 0.57 -8.58
N GLU A 97 -11.32 -0.61 -8.13
CA GLU A 97 -10.46 -1.76 -7.87
C GLU A 97 -9.73 -2.14 -9.18
N GLU A 98 -8.39 -2.09 -9.17
CA GLU A 98 -7.57 -2.55 -10.30
C GLU A 98 -7.63 -4.08 -10.34
N GLU A 99 -8.08 -4.67 -11.45
CA GLU A 99 -8.05 -6.13 -11.66
C GLU A 99 -6.60 -6.60 -11.85
N GLU A 100 -6.13 -7.52 -10.99
CA GLU A 100 -4.75 -8.02 -11.01
C GLU A 100 -4.59 -9.30 -11.85
N ASP A 101 -3.48 -9.36 -12.61
CA ASP A 101 -3.10 -10.45 -13.52
C ASP A 101 -2.43 -11.64 -12.78
N GLU A 102 -2.99 -12.84 -12.91
CA GLU A 102 -2.50 -14.09 -12.28
C GLU A 102 -1.35 -14.74 -13.08
N GLY A 103 -0.14 -14.18 -12.96
CA GLY A 103 1.08 -14.77 -13.53
C GLY A 103 1.86 -15.65 -12.54
N GLY A 104 1.54 -16.94 -12.44
CA GLY A 104 2.26 -17.89 -11.57
C GLY A 104 3.54 -18.44 -12.17
N HIS A 105 4.72 -17.99 -11.72
CA HIS A 105 6.00 -18.68 -11.96
C HIS A 105 6.45 -19.39 -10.68
N ALA A 106 6.68 -20.70 -10.74
CA ALA A 106 7.09 -21.51 -9.58
C ALA A 106 8.53 -21.21 -9.19
N LEU A 107 8.73 -20.24 -8.28
CA LEU A 107 10.01 -20.00 -7.62
C LEU A 107 10.04 -20.75 -6.27
N GLU A 108 11.24 -21.08 -5.79
CA GLU A 108 11.44 -21.58 -4.44
C GLU A 108 11.01 -20.50 -3.43
N THR A 109 10.02 -20.81 -2.60
CA THR A 109 9.37 -19.84 -1.71
C THR A 109 9.63 -20.18 -0.25
N VAL A 110 9.81 -19.14 0.56
CA VAL A 110 9.82 -19.27 2.03
C VAL A 110 8.58 -18.57 2.56
N SER A 111 7.82 -19.26 3.40
CA SER A 111 6.59 -18.71 3.99
C SER A 111 6.90 -17.50 4.90
N GLY A 112 6.13 -16.44 4.74
CA GLY A 112 6.13 -15.26 5.59
C GLY A 112 5.23 -15.38 6.83
N ALA A 113 4.47 -16.47 6.96
CA ALA A 113 3.49 -16.64 8.04
C ALA A 113 4.09 -16.48 9.45
N PRO A 114 5.26 -17.06 9.79
CA PRO A 114 5.84 -16.88 11.11
C PRO A 114 6.16 -15.42 11.43
N TRP A 115 6.57 -14.66 10.42
CA TRP A 115 6.86 -13.24 10.57
C TRP A 115 5.59 -12.42 10.75
N ARG A 116 4.52 -12.76 10.01
CA ARG A 116 3.19 -12.16 10.22
C ARG A 116 2.66 -12.45 11.62
N ASP A 117 2.80 -13.68 12.11
CA ASP A 117 2.32 -14.09 13.43
C ASP A 117 3.07 -13.35 14.55
N GLN A 118 4.38 -13.14 14.37
CA GLN A 118 5.15 -12.27 15.27
C GLN A 118 4.61 -10.83 15.26
N LEU A 119 4.42 -10.23 14.08
CA LEU A 119 3.87 -8.88 13.96
C LEU A 119 2.46 -8.77 14.56
N SER A 120 1.62 -9.80 14.38
CA SER A 120 0.29 -9.85 14.97
C SER A 120 0.36 -9.85 16.50
N ALA A 121 1.28 -10.60 17.09
CA ALA A 121 1.48 -10.62 18.54
C ALA A 121 1.96 -9.25 19.06
N GLU A 122 2.92 -8.62 18.38
CA GLU A 122 3.44 -7.30 18.74
C GLU A 122 2.35 -6.22 18.66
N VAL A 123 1.60 -6.17 17.56
CA VAL A 123 0.50 -5.20 17.37
C VAL A 123 -0.63 -5.41 18.38
N SER A 124 -0.90 -6.65 18.77
CA SER A 124 -1.93 -6.95 19.79
C SER A 124 -1.51 -6.52 21.20
N ALA A 125 -0.21 -6.36 21.45
CA ALA A 125 0.33 -5.91 22.74
C ALA A 125 0.37 -4.38 22.86
N LEU A 126 0.11 -3.64 21.77
CA LEU A 126 0.04 -2.18 21.80
C LEU A 126 -1.33 -1.75 22.38
N GLU A 127 -1.33 -1.21 23.61
CA GLU A 127 -2.52 -0.66 24.27
C GLU A 127 -3.03 0.64 23.62
N GLU A 128 -2.19 1.32 22.83
CA GLU A 128 -2.53 2.56 22.13
C GLU A 128 -2.60 2.34 20.62
N VAL A 129 -3.78 2.61 20.04
CA VAL A 129 -3.94 2.74 18.59
C VAL A 129 -3.16 3.97 18.15
N PRO A 130 -2.12 3.86 17.29
CA PRO A 130 -1.42 5.04 16.80
C PRO A 130 -2.42 5.99 16.17
N ALA A 131 -2.33 7.27 16.55
CA ALA A 131 -3.14 8.34 15.96
C ALA A 131 -3.09 8.23 14.44
N ASP A 132 -4.22 8.46 13.76
CA ASP A 132 -4.24 8.50 12.30
C ASP A 132 -3.11 9.42 11.84
N HIS A 133 -2.25 8.88 10.98
CA HIS A 133 -1.38 9.73 10.18
C HIS A 133 -2.29 10.44 9.20
N ASP A 134 -2.89 11.52 9.68
CA ASP A 134 -3.86 12.28 8.95
C ASP A 134 -3.08 13.11 7.93
N TYR A 135 -3.05 12.63 6.68
CA TYR A 135 -2.50 13.39 5.56
C TYR A 135 -3.19 14.76 5.42
N LEU A 136 -4.36 14.95 6.04
CA LEU A 136 -5.06 16.23 6.09
C LEU A 136 -4.50 17.18 7.16
N LEU A 137 -3.87 16.69 8.23
CA LEU A 137 -3.33 17.53 9.31
C LEU A 137 -1.95 18.12 9.00
N GLN A 138 -1.12 17.44 8.20
CA GLN A 138 0.16 18.00 7.73
C GLN A 138 0.00 19.21 6.80
N ALA A 139 -1.22 19.52 6.36
CA ALA A 139 -1.53 20.66 5.51
C ALA A 139 -1.99 21.93 6.27
N ARG A 140 -1.94 21.92 7.61
CA ARG A 140 -2.43 23.03 8.45
C ARG A 140 -1.36 23.72 9.32
N GLN A 141 -0.08 23.41 9.13
CA GLN A 141 1.05 24.12 9.76
C GLN A 141 1.94 24.73 8.68
#